data_AF-A0A024FCL5-F1
#
_entry.id   AF-A0A024FCL5-F1
#
_cell.length_a   1.000
_cell.length_b   1.000
_cell.length_c   1.000
_cell.angle_alpha   90.00
_cell.angle_beta   90.00
_cell.angle_gamma   90.00
#
_symmetry.space_group_name_H-M   'P 1'
#
loop_
_entity.id
_entity.type
_entity.pdbx_description
1 polymer ?
#
loop_
_entity_poly.entity_id
_entity_poly.type
_entity_poly.pdbx_seq_one_letter_code
_entity_poly.pdbx_strand_id
1 'polypeptide(L)'
;MNINSVKNFILPFSICLLIALALYPDSSLIPEAYSTEGLELNYNISEELAMVSEEEPIKQNMFTPYLGKSFEGFKEALAFKESRGDYFTVNTLGYLGKYQFGSETLKIIGIYNPNQFLYNPELQEKAFIANAERNKWVLRKDIKRFEGKLIGGVEVTESGILAAAHLAGPGSVKKYLRSYGGNNFADAYGSTVKHYMKKFSGYDTSMLIPDKKAKVTL
;
A
#
# COMPACT_ATOMS: atom_id res chain seq x y z
N MET A 1 -46.07 31.67 -30.09
CA MET A 1 -45.22 30.74 -29.32
C MET A 1 -44.07 31.55 -28.74
N ASN A 2 -43.95 31.62 -27.41
CA ASN A 2 -43.04 32.55 -26.73
C ASN A 2 -41.58 32.09 -26.90
N ILE A 3 -40.72 32.90 -27.52
CA ILE A 3 -39.34 32.55 -27.91
C ILE A 3 -38.50 32.06 -26.71
N ASN A 4 -38.82 32.56 -25.51
CA ASN A 4 -38.17 32.16 -24.26
C ASN A 4 -38.54 30.72 -23.82
N SER A 5 -39.72 30.23 -24.19
CA SER A 5 -40.13 28.86 -23.86
C SER A 5 -39.38 27.83 -24.69
N VAL A 6 -39.04 28.16 -25.95
CA VAL A 6 -38.34 27.24 -26.88
C VAL A 6 -36.86 27.06 -26.47
N LYS A 7 -36.20 28.14 -26.02
CA LYS A 7 -34.81 28.09 -25.53
C LYS A 7 -34.65 27.23 -24.27
N ASN A 8 -35.64 27.21 -23.39
CA ASN A 8 -35.60 26.45 -22.13
C ASN A 8 -35.70 24.93 -22.33
N PHE A 9 -36.19 24.44 -23.48
CA PHE A 9 -36.23 23.01 -23.80
C PHE A 9 -35.05 22.55 -24.67
N ILE A 10 -34.53 23.43 -25.54
CA ILE A 10 -33.41 23.09 -26.44
C ILE A 10 -32.10 22.86 -25.66
N LEU A 11 -31.84 23.70 -24.65
CA LEU A 11 -30.60 23.62 -23.87
C LEU A 11 -30.44 22.29 -23.11
N PRO A 12 -31.42 21.81 -22.30
CA PRO A 12 -31.28 20.53 -21.62
C PRO A 12 -31.24 19.36 -22.59
N PHE A 13 -31.97 19.42 -23.71
CA PHE A 13 -31.93 18.37 -24.73
C PHE A 13 -30.56 18.26 -25.40
N SER A 14 -29.92 19.40 -25.72
CA SER A 14 -28.57 19.43 -26.27
C SER A 14 -27.53 18.88 -25.30
N ILE A 15 -27.66 19.17 -24.00
CA ILE A 15 -26.78 18.64 -22.95
C ILE A 15 -26.95 17.11 -22.85
N CYS A 16 -28.18 16.61 -22.83
CA CYS A 16 -28.45 15.16 -22.82
C CYS A 16 -27.88 14.44 -24.04
N LEU A 17 -27.98 15.04 -25.23
CA LEU A 17 -27.43 14.46 -26.46
C LEU A 17 -25.89 14.37 -26.41
N LEU A 18 -25.22 15.41 -25.90
CA LEU A 18 -23.76 15.40 -25.76
C LEU A 18 -23.28 14.35 -24.74
N ILE A 19 -24.01 14.17 -23.64
CA ILE A 19 -23.72 13.13 -22.65
C ILE A 19 -23.89 11.74 -23.27
N ALA A 20 -24.95 11.51 -24.06
CA ALA A 20 -25.17 10.24 -24.73
C ALA A 20 -24.02 9.91 -25.72
N LEU A 21 -23.58 10.88 -26.53
CA LEU A 21 -22.46 10.69 -27.44
C LEU A 21 -21.13 10.38 -26.72
N ALA A 22 -20.90 10.96 -25.53
CA ALA A 22 -19.70 10.68 -24.74
C ALA A 22 -19.71 9.28 -24.09
N LEU A 23 -20.89 8.74 -23.78
CA LEU A 23 -21.04 7.43 -23.13
C LEU A 23 -21.04 6.25 -24.12
N TYR A 24 -21.26 6.51 -25.40
CA TYR A 24 -21.26 5.50 -26.47
C TYR A 24 -20.22 5.85 -27.56
N PRO A 25 -18.91 5.78 -27.28
CA PRO A 25 -17.91 5.91 -28.33
C PRO A 25 -18.02 4.73 -29.30
N ASP A 26 -17.96 4.99 -30.61
CA ASP A 26 -17.88 3.96 -31.64
C ASP A 26 -16.53 3.22 -31.50
N SER A 27 -16.56 2.04 -30.89
CA SER A 27 -15.40 1.17 -30.76
C SER A 27 -15.28 0.29 -32.01
N SER A 28 -15.05 0.89 -33.17
CA SER A 28 -14.67 0.13 -34.35
C SER A 28 -13.21 -0.33 -34.19
N LEU A 29 -13.03 -1.60 -33.83
CA LEU A 29 -11.71 -2.24 -33.90
C LEU A 29 -11.34 -2.38 -35.37
N ILE A 30 -10.14 -1.94 -35.75
CA ILE A 30 -9.59 -2.07 -37.11
C ILE A 30 -8.77 -3.36 -37.15
N PRO A 31 -9.29 -4.48 -37.69
CA PRO A 31 -8.61 -5.78 -37.63
C PRO A 31 -7.28 -5.78 -38.40
N GLU A 32 -7.15 -4.92 -39.42
CA GLU A 32 -5.93 -4.78 -40.22
C GLU A 32 -4.74 -4.29 -39.39
N ALA A 33 -4.97 -3.55 -38.31
CA ALA A 33 -3.91 -3.09 -37.41
C ALA A 33 -3.26 -4.22 -36.59
N TYR A 34 -3.87 -5.41 -36.60
CA TYR A 34 -3.45 -6.58 -35.84
C TYR A 34 -3.28 -7.83 -36.73
N SER A 35 -3.31 -7.67 -38.05
CA SER A 35 -3.10 -8.78 -38.97
C SER A 35 -1.64 -9.22 -38.94
N THR A 36 -1.43 -10.53 -38.79
CA THR A 36 -0.11 -11.18 -38.92
C THR A 36 0.09 -11.80 -40.30
N GLU A 37 -0.83 -11.56 -41.23
CA GLU A 37 -0.78 -12.08 -42.59
C GLU A 37 0.42 -11.47 -43.34
N GLY A 38 1.27 -12.31 -43.93
CA GLY A 38 2.47 -11.88 -44.65
C GLY A 38 3.75 -11.72 -43.82
N LEU A 39 3.72 -12.01 -42.51
CA LEU A 39 4.94 -12.10 -41.70
C LEU A 39 5.71 -13.40 -42.01
N GLU A 40 6.89 -13.29 -42.61
CA GLU A 40 7.85 -14.40 -42.67
C GLU A 40 8.56 -14.54 -41.31
N LEU A 41 8.06 -15.45 -40.49
CA LEU A 41 8.66 -15.78 -39.20
C LEU A 41 9.81 -16.78 -39.43
N ASN A 42 11.03 -16.35 -39.14
CA ASN A 42 12.21 -17.21 -39.16
C ASN A 42 12.25 -18.08 -37.88
N TYR A 43 11.96 -19.36 -38.02
CA TYR A 43 11.99 -20.35 -36.94
C TYR A 43 13.31 -21.13 -36.85
N ASN A 44 14.41 -20.59 -37.36
CA ASN A 44 15.69 -21.28 -37.35
C ASN A 44 16.34 -21.20 -35.95
N ILE A 45 15.80 -21.99 -35.03
CA ILE A 45 16.36 -22.23 -33.70
C ILE A 45 17.50 -23.25 -33.88
N SER A 46 18.69 -22.93 -33.36
CA SER A 46 19.84 -23.85 -33.40
C SER A 46 19.48 -25.19 -32.76
N GLU A 47 19.90 -26.29 -33.37
CA GLU A 47 19.70 -27.65 -32.86
C GLU A 47 20.28 -27.80 -31.43
N GLU A 48 21.32 -27.05 -31.10
CA GLU A 48 21.89 -26.93 -29.75
C GLU A 48 20.88 -26.43 -28.72
N LEU A 49 20.00 -25.47 -29.09
CA LEU A 49 18.96 -24.92 -28.21
C LEU A 49 17.77 -25.89 -28.04
N ALA A 50 17.52 -26.71 -29.07
CA ALA A 50 16.47 -27.74 -29.04
C ALA A 50 16.89 -28.98 -28.22
N MET A 51 18.20 -29.20 -28.04
CA MET A 51 18.77 -30.32 -27.28
C MET A 51 19.23 -29.95 -25.86
N VAL A 52 18.98 -28.72 -25.38
CA VAL A 52 19.11 -28.39 -23.95
C VAL A 52 17.99 -29.13 -23.20
N SER A 53 18.34 -30.30 -22.70
CA SER A 53 17.51 -31.20 -21.90
C SER A 53 16.83 -30.51 -20.72
N GLU A 54 15.57 -30.90 -20.49
CA GLU A 54 14.72 -30.55 -19.36
C GLU A 54 15.30 -30.97 -18.00
N GLU A 55 16.22 -30.23 -17.38
CA GLU A 55 16.51 -30.38 -15.94
C GLU A 55 16.94 -29.06 -15.30
N GLU A 56 16.06 -28.06 -15.32
CA GLU A 56 15.90 -27.09 -14.23
C GLU A 56 14.44 -26.63 -14.32
N PRO A 57 13.63 -26.67 -13.26
CA PRO A 57 12.28 -26.15 -13.33
C PRO A 57 12.40 -24.66 -13.67
N ILE A 58 12.06 -24.31 -14.91
CA ILE A 58 11.80 -22.92 -15.29
C ILE A 58 10.63 -22.51 -14.39
N LYS A 59 10.96 -21.89 -13.24
CA LYS A 59 10.02 -21.06 -12.49
C LYS A 59 9.62 -19.98 -13.48
N GLN A 60 8.59 -20.27 -14.26
CA GLN A 60 7.77 -19.26 -14.91
C GLN A 60 7.33 -18.36 -13.76
N ASN A 61 8.08 -17.29 -13.51
CA ASN A 61 7.68 -16.21 -12.63
C ASN A 61 6.50 -15.54 -13.32
N MET A 62 5.35 -16.21 -13.28
CA MET A 62 4.07 -15.64 -13.66
C MET A 62 3.88 -14.48 -12.70
N PHE A 63 4.22 -13.28 -13.19
CA PHE A 63 4.05 -12.06 -12.43
C PHE A 63 2.54 -11.87 -12.26
N THR A 64 2.05 -12.18 -11.07
CA THR A 64 0.67 -11.89 -10.70
C THR A 64 0.67 -10.61 -9.86
N PRO A 65 -0.30 -9.70 -10.04
CA PRO A 65 -0.42 -8.52 -9.19
C PRO A 65 -0.85 -8.86 -7.75
N TYR A 66 -0.98 -10.15 -7.42
CA TYR A 66 -1.40 -10.61 -6.11
C TYR A 66 -0.22 -10.65 -5.14
N LEU A 67 -0.15 -9.65 -4.25
CA LEU A 67 0.89 -9.55 -3.22
C LEU A 67 0.68 -10.56 -2.06
N GLY A 68 -0.56 -11.00 -1.84
CA GLY A 68 -0.91 -11.89 -0.75
C GLY A 68 -0.48 -11.35 0.62
N LYS A 69 0.13 -12.23 1.43
CA LYS A 69 0.65 -11.91 2.77
C LYS A 69 2.15 -11.62 2.79
N SER A 70 2.73 -11.20 1.66
CA SER A 70 4.13 -10.74 1.62
C SER A 70 4.34 -9.43 2.37
N PHE A 71 5.60 -9.04 2.54
CA PHE A 71 5.95 -7.74 3.10
C PHE A 71 5.46 -6.57 2.23
N GLU A 72 5.52 -6.71 0.91
CA GLU A 72 4.99 -5.74 -0.04
C GLU A 72 3.47 -5.62 0.14
N GLY A 73 2.78 -6.76 0.31
CA GLY A 73 1.36 -6.77 0.64
C GLY A 73 1.04 -6.05 1.96
N PHE A 74 1.92 -6.17 2.96
CA PHE A 74 1.80 -5.45 4.22
C PHE A 74 1.93 -3.93 4.03
N LYS A 75 2.98 -3.48 3.32
CA LYS A 75 3.21 -2.07 3.01
C LYS A 75 2.04 -1.47 2.27
N GLU A 76 1.59 -2.12 1.19
CA GLU A 76 0.51 -1.59 0.35
C GLU A 76 -0.84 -1.62 1.06
N ALA A 77 -1.15 -2.66 1.84
CA ALA A 77 -2.39 -2.70 2.62
C ALA A 77 -2.43 -1.57 3.66
N LEU A 78 -1.30 -1.30 4.32
CA LEU A 78 -1.19 -0.24 5.32
C LEU A 78 -1.26 1.14 4.64
N ALA A 79 -0.49 1.37 3.58
CA ALA A 79 -0.56 2.58 2.77
C ALA A 79 -1.97 2.87 2.26
N PHE A 80 -2.69 1.84 1.81
CA PHE A 80 -4.06 2.01 1.35
C PHE A 80 -4.99 2.49 2.48
N LYS A 81 -4.81 1.97 3.69
CA LYS A 81 -5.56 2.41 4.87
C LYS A 81 -5.19 3.84 5.31
N GLU A 82 -3.92 4.21 5.21
CA GLU A 82 -3.42 5.52 5.62
C GLU A 82 -3.81 6.63 4.64
N SER A 83 -3.56 6.45 3.34
CA SER A 83 -3.76 7.51 2.34
C SER A 83 -4.32 7.05 1.00
N ARG A 84 -4.77 5.78 0.90
CA ARG A 84 -5.10 5.13 -0.38
C ARG A 84 -3.89 5.02 -1.33
N GLY A 85 -2.67 5.04 -0.78
CA GLY A 85 -1.44 4.95 -1.57
C GLY A 85 -0.93 6.29 -2.13
N ASP A 86 -1.55 7.41 -1.78
CA ASP A 86 -1.15 8.73 -2.27
C ASP A 86 0.10 9.25 -1.53
N TYR A 87 1.19 9.44 -2.27
CA TYR A 87 2.46 9.96 -1.76
C TYR A 87 2.44 11.47 -1.45
N PHE A 88 1.51 12.23 -2.03
CA PHE A 88 1.57 13.69 -2.05
C PHE A 88 0.47 14.36 -1.21
N THR A 89 -0.20 13.59 -0.37
CA THR A 89 -1.29 14.08 0.48
C THR A 89 -0.84 14.44 1.88
N VAL A 90 -1.57 15.37 2.51
CA VAL A 90 -1.42 15.74 3.91
C VAL A 90 -2.80 15.76 4.55
N ASN A 91 -3.00 15.03 5.65
CA ASN A 91 -4.30 15.03 6.34
C ASN A 91 -4.53 16.30 7.19
N THR A 92 -5.72 16.40 7.79
CA THR A 92 -6.12 17.54 8.61
C THR A 92 -5.28 17.74 9.87
N LEU A 93 -4.47 16.76 10.26
CA LEU A 93 -3.57 16.80 11.41
C LEU A 93 -2.10 17.02 11.02
N GLY A 94 -1.81 17.20 9.71
CA GLY A 94 -0.47 17.46 9.20
C GLY A 94 0.39 16.22 8.99
N TYR A 95 -0.18 15.01 8.97
CA TYR A 95 0.56 13.80 8.63
C TYR A 95 0.75 13.68 7.12
N LEU A 96 1.94 13.24 6.70
CA LEU A 96 2.44 13.40 5.34
C LEU A 96 2.51 12.07 4.59
N GLY A 97 2.06 12.11 3.34
CA GLY A 97 2.32 11.14 2.29
C GLY A 97 1.66 9.77 2.46
N LYS A 98 2.21 8.78 1.75
CA LYS A 98 1.64 7.44 1.54
C LYS A 98 1.31 6.70 2.83
N TYR A 99 2.16 6.92 3.83
CA TYR A 99 2.06 6.26 5.13
C TYR A 99 1.62 7.19 6.25
N GLN A 100 1.21 8.42 5.93
CA GLN A 100 0.76 9.43 6.90
C GLN A 100 1.77 9.56 8.06
N PHE A 101 2.98 10.02 7.77
CA PHE A 101 4.01 10.23 8.78
C PHE A 101 3.86 11.56 9.51
N GLY A 102 4.05 11.55 10.83
CA GLY A 102 4.16 12.79 11.62
C GLY A 102 5.58 13.37 11.58
N SER A 103 5.70 14.71 11.62
CA SER A 103 6.98 15.42 11.54
C SER A 103 7.99 14.99 12.62
N GLU A 104 7.53 14.71 13.83
CA GLU A 104 8.41 14.29 14.93
C GLU A 104 8.98 12.89 14.71
N THR A 105 8.18 11.97 14.15
CA THR A 105 8.66 10.64 13.77
C THR A 105 9.69 10.73 12.66
N LEU A 106 9.48 11.60 11.66
CA LEU A 106 10.45 11.84 10.58
C LEU A 106 11.80 12.30 11.12
N LYS A 107 11.81 13.25 12.08
CA LYS A 107 13.05 13.70 12.73
C LYS A 107 13.78 12.57 13.43
N ILE A 108 13.06 11.66 14.10
CA ILE A 108 13.64 10.50 14.80
C ILE A 108 14.40 9.58 13.83
N ILE A 109 13.92 9.43 12.59
CA ILE A 109 14.55 8.61 11.54
C ILE A 109 15.47 9.41 10.60
N GLY A 110 15.80 10.66 10.94
CA GLY A 110 16.81 11.46 10.25
C GLY A 110 16.30 12.34 9.11
N ILE A 111 14.99 12.52 8.99
CA ILE A 111 14.36 13.36 7.97
C ILE A 111 13.86 14.65 8.63
N TYR A 112 14.50 15.78 8.31
CA TYR A 112 14.24 17.06 8.96
C TYR A 112 13.42 18.04 8.11
N ASN A 113 13.24 17.76 6.82
CA ASN A 113 12.50 18.60 5.89
C ASN A 113 11.22 17.89 5.41
N PRO A 114 10.04 18.24 5.98
CA PRO A 114 8.77 17.63 5.58
C PRO A 114 8.37 17.85 4.12
N ASN A 115 8.75 18.98 3.53
CA ASN A 115 8.44 19.25 2.11
C ASN A 115 9.28 18.35 1.20
N GLN A 116 10.58 18.20 1.49
CA GLN A 116 11.43 17.27 0.77
C GLN A 116 10.93 15.83 0.90
N PHE A 117 10.43 15.46 2.09
CA PHE A 117 9.82 14.15 2.34
C PHE A 117 8.55 13.93 1.50
N LEU A 118 7.64 14.89 1.51
CA LEU A 118 6.35 14.76 0.83
C LEU A 118 6.53 14.56 -0.68
N TYR A 119 7.48 15.26 -1.30
CA TYR A 119 7.71 15.19 -2.75
C TYR A 119 8.77 14.15 -3.17
N ASN A 120 9.16 13.22 -2.28
CA ASN A 120 10.11 12.16 -2.59
C ASN A 120 9.56 10.78 -2.20
N PRO A 121 8.88 10.06 -3.13
CA PRO A 121 8.32 8.73 -2.87
C PRO A 121 9.33 7.71 -2.36
N GLU A 122 10.55 7.69 -2.90
CA GLU A 122 11.62 6.78 -2.46
C GLU A 122 11.98 7.03 -0.99
N LEU A 123 12.05 8.29 -0.58
CA LEU A 123 12.31 8.68 0.80
C LEU A 123 11.18 8.22 1.74
N GLN A 124 9.92 8.22 1.28
CA GLN A 124 8.79 7.70 2.06
C GLN A 124 8.86 6.18 2.26
N GLU A 125 9.24 5.44 1.22
CA GLU A 125 9.44 3.98 1.30
C GLU A 125 10.59 3.62 2.26
N LYS A 126 11.72 4.33 2.17
CA LYS A 126 12.84 4.16 3.12
C LYS A 126 12.44 4.52 4.55
N ALA A 127 11.65 5.59 4.73
CA ALA A 127 11.17 6.02 6.03
C ALA A 127 10.25 4.99 6.69
N PHE A 128 9.39 4.34 5.90
CA PHE A 128 8.53 3.26 6.37
C PHE A 128 9.36 2.12 6.98
N ILE A 129 10.37 1.65 6.25
CA ILE A 129 11.26 0.56 6.70
C ILE A 129 11.99 0.98 7.98
N ALA A 130 12.65 2.12 8.00
CA ALA A 130 13.41 2.58 9.17
C ALA A 130 12.53 2.74 10.44
N ASN A 131 11.29 3.24 10.28
CA ASN A 131 10.35 3.34 11.39
C ASN A 131 9.88 1.96 11.88
N ALA A 132 9.60 1.04 10.94
CA ALA A 132 9.19 -0.32 11.26
C ALA A 132 10.30 -1.11 11.98
N GLU A 133 11.56 -0.98 11.56
CA GLU A 133 12.73 -1.59 12.21
C GLU A 133 12.90 -1.09 13.65
N ARG A 134 12.75 0.22 13.87
CA ARG A 134 12.77 0.83 15.20
C ARG A 134 11.64 0.33 16.08
N ASN A 135 10.42 0.30 15.55
CA ASN A 135 9.27 -0.22 16.27
C ASN A 135 9.46 -1.69 16.64
N LYS A 136 9.94 -2.51 15.69
CA LYS A 136 10.30 -3.92 15.91
C LYS A 136 11.35 -4.06 17.01
N TRP A 137 12.39 -3.24 17.01
CA TRP A 137 13.37 -3.22 18.09
C TRP A 137 12.74 -2.88 19.45
N VAL A 138 11.93 -1.82 19.52
CA VAL A 138 11.29 -1.39 20.78
C VAL A 138 10.34 -2.45 21.33
N LEU A 139 9.69 -3.23 20.46
CA LEU A 139 8.66 -4.22 20.78
C LEU A 139 9.17 -5.67 20.79
N ARG A 140 10.43 -5.94 20.43
CA ARG A 140 11.00 -7.30 20.29
C ARG A 140 10.69 -8.26 21.45
N LYS A 141 10.68 -7.76 22.68
CA LYS A 141 10.36 -8.56 23.88
C LYS A 141 8.86 -8.84 23.99
N ASP A 142 8.03 -7.87 23.60
CA ASP A 142 6.58 -7.99 23.62
C ASP A 142 6.09 -8.87 22.46
N ILE A 143 6.68 -8.76 21.27
CA ILE A 143 6.45 -9.68 20.13
C ILE A 143 6.71 -11.12 20.58
N LYS A 144 7.92 -11.43 21.07
CA LYS A 144 8.27 -12.78 21.57
C LYS A 144 7.33 -13.28 22.67
N ARG A 145 6.80 -12.39 23.50
CA ARG A 145 5.93 -12.76 24.65
C ARG A 145 4.49 -13.02 24.24
N PHE A 146 3.98 -12.32 23.23
CA PHE A 146 2.55 -12.25 22.94
C PHE A 146 2.15 -12.80 21.58
N GLU A 147 3.08 -12.99 20.65
CA GLU A 147 2.80 -13.60 19.36
C GLU A 147 2.09 -14.97 19.50
N GLY A 148 1.08 -15.20 18.67
CA GLY A 148 0.20 -16.38 18.69
C GLY A 148 -0.87 -16.38 19.80
N LYS A 149 -0.91 -15.37 20.68
CA LYS A 149 -1.93 -15.28 21.74
C LYS A 149 -3.17 -14.54 21.28
N LEU A 150 -4.30 -14.85 21.89
CA LEU A 150 -5.53 -14.07 21.75
C LEU A 150 -5.59 -12.98 22.83
N ILE A 151 -5.59 -11.71 22.40
CA ILE A 151 -5.71 -10.54 23.28
C ILE A 151 -6.87 -9.67 22.81
N GLY A 152 -7.85 -9.44 23.68
CA GLY A 152 -9.05 -8.67 23.34
C GLY A 152 -9.84 -9.28 22.16
N GLY A 153 -9.75 -10.60 21.95
CA GLY A 153 -10.37 -11.31 20.83
C GLY A 153 -9.65 -11.16 19.49
N VAL A 154 -8.38 -10.75 19.49
CA VAL A 154 -7.53 -10.63 18.29
C VAL A 154 -6.31 -11.51 18.49
N GLU A 155 -6.00 -12.34 17.48
CA GLU A 155 -4.74 -13.08 17.45
C GLU A 155 -3.58 -12.11 17.19
N VAL A 156 -2.61 -12.14 18.09
CA VAL A 156 -1.45 -11.26 18.05
C VAL A 156 -0.42 -11.82 17.08
N THR A 157 -0.10 -11.06 16.03
CA THR A 157 1.00 -11.36 15.10
C THR A 157 2.02 -10.22 15.11
N GLU A 158 3.27 -10.49 14.70
CA GLU A 158 4.28 -9.44 14.52
C GLU A 158 3.78 -8.31 13.60
N SER A 159 3.21 -8.64 12.43
CA SER A 159 2.66 -7.67 11.48
C SER A 159 1.57 -6.79 12.07
N GLY A 160 0.64 -7.36 12.85
CA GLY A 160 -0.39 -6.60 13.55
C GLY A 160 0.18 -5.66 14.62
N ILE A 161 1.21 -6.12 15.36
CA ILE A 161 1.94 -5.30 16.33
C ILE A 161 2.63 -4.12 15.64
N LEU A 162 3.32 -4.35 14.52
CA LEU A 162 4.05 -3.32 13.79
C LEU A 162 3.12 -2.28 13.18
N ALA A 163 1.99 -2.72 12.58
CA ALA A 163 0.97 -1.81 12.08
C ALA A 163 0.37 -0.95 13.20
N ALA A 164 0.02 -1.56 14.34
CA ALA A 164 -0.51 -0.80 15.46
C ALA A 164 0.52 0.17 16.07
N ALA A 165 1.81 -0.16 15.99
CA ALA A 165 2.89 0.72 16.40
C ALA A 165 3.09 1.88 15.41
N HIS A 166 2.84 1.67 14.12
CA HIS A 166 2.80 2.74 13.11
C HIS A 166 1.72 3.76 13.44
N LEU A 167 0.51 3.28 13.75
CA LEU A 167 -0.63 4.12 14.14
C LEU A 167 -0.39 4.91 15.44
N ALA A 168 -0.10 4.19 16.53
CA ALA A 168 -0.23 4.71 17.89
C ALA A 168 1.11 4.85 18.63
N GLY A 169 2.21 4.52 17.97
CA GLY A 169 3.52 4.37 18.57
C GLY A 169 3.69 3.08 19.38
N PRO A 170 4.93 2.62 19.57
CA PRO A 170 5.20 1.35 20.24
C PRO A 170 4.87 1.40 21.75
N GLY A 171 4.83 2.59 22.37
CA GLY A 171 4.43 2.75 23.76
C GLY A 171 2.97 2.37 24.00
N SER A 172 2.06 2.78 23.10
CA SER A 172 0.64 2.45 23.18
C SER A 172 0.40 0.96 22.98
N VAL A 173 1.13 0.34 22.04
CA VAL A 173 1.07 -1.11 21.82
C VAL A 173 1.54 -1.89 23.05
N LYS A 174 2.61 -1.45 23.73
CA LYS A 174 3.03 -2.06 25.02
C LYS A 174 1.92 -2.02 26.06
N LYS A 175 1.26 -0.87 26.21
CA LYS A 175 0.15 -0.73 27.16
C LYS A 175 -1.00 -1.66 26.81
N TYR A 176 -1.37 -1.77 25.53
CA TYR A 176 -2.42 -2.70 25.07
C TYR A 176 -2.06 -4.16 25.39
N LEU A 177 -0.89 -4.62 24.94
CA LEU A 177 -0.45 -6.01 25.10
C LEU A 177 -0.35 -6.41 26.58
N ARG A 178 0.26 -5.55 27.41
CA ARG A 178 0.52 -5.85 28.83
C ARG A 178 -0.71 -5.73 29.72
N SER A 179 -1.74 -5.02 29.27
CA SER A 179 -3.04 -4.96 29.93
C SER A 179 -4.03 -6.00 29.37
N TYR A 180 -3.56 -6.93 28.53
CA TYR A 180 -4.39 -7.93 27.87
C TYR A 180 -5.60 -7.31 27.13
N GLY A 181 -5.38 -6.13 26.52
CA GLY A 181 -6.36 -5.42 25.72
C GLY A 181 -7.18 -4.37 26.48
N GLY A 182 -6.96 -4.21 27.80
CA GLY A 182 -7.65 -3.19 28.60
C GLY A 182 -7.32 -1.75 28.16
N ASN A 183 -6.08 -1.49 27.73
CA ASN A 183 -5.64 -0.18 27.23
C ASN A 183 -5.66 -0.14 25.70
N ASN A 184 -6.77 0.28 25.10
CA ASN A 184 -6.94 0.35 23.64
C ASN A 184 -6.95 1.80 23.13
N PHE A 185 -5.77 2.39 22.93
CA PHE A 185 -5.62 3.74 22.38
C PHE A 185 -6.36 3.89 21.04
N ALA A 186 -7.00 5.04 20.84
CA ALA A 186 -7.63 5.47 19.59
C ALA A 186 -6.96 6.75 19.09
N ASP A 187 -6.69 6.84 17.78
CA ASP A 187 -6.28 8.10 17.15
C ASP A 187 -7.44 9.11 17.07
N ALA A 188 -7.16 10.29 16.54
CA ALA A 188 -8.16 11.35 16.38
C ALA A 188 -9.28 11.00 15.36
N TYR A 189 -9.09 9.96 14.54
CA TYR A 189 -10.08 9.46 13.59
C TYR A 189 -10.81 8.19 14.11
N GLY A 190 -10.56 7.78 15.36
CA GLY A 190 -11.19 6.62 15.99
C GLY A 190 -10.57 5.27 15.63
N SER A 191 -9.47 5.23 14.88
CA SER A 191 -8.73 3.99 14.63
C SER A 191 -8.01 3.55 15.90
N THR A 192 -8.16 2.29 16.28
CA THR A 192 -7.60 1.77 17.53
C THR A 192 -6.42 0.81 17.33
N VAL A 193 -5.60 0.63 18.37
CA VAL A 193 -4.55 -0.39 18.42
C VAL A 193 -5.12 -1.77 18.07
N LYS A 194 -6.22 -2.16 18.72
CA LYS A 194 -6.93 -3.43 18.43
C LYS A 194 -7.35 -3.53 16.96
N HIS A 195 -7.87 -2.44 16.38
CA HIS A 195 -8.28 -2.43 14.98
C HIS A 195 -7.10 -2.73 14.04
N TYR A 196 -5.96 -2.07 14.24
CA TYR A 196 -4.77 -2.28 13.41
C TYR A 196 -4.17 -3.67 13.62
N MET A 197 -4.10 -4.14 14.86
CA MET A 197 -3.65 -5.51 15.15
C MET A 197 -4.48 -6.56 14.42
N LYS A 198 -5.80 -6.40 14.38
CA LYS A 198 -6.70 -7.33 13.67
C LYS A 198 -6.57 -7.20 12.16
N LYS A 199 -6.60 -5.97 11.65
CA LYS A 199 -6.66 -5.69 10.20
C LYS A 199 -5.39 -6.12 9.47
N PHE A 200 -4.24 -5.92 10.10
CA PHE A 200 -2.92 -6.20 9.52
C PHE A 200 -2.30 -7.49 10.06
N SER A 201 -3.14 -8.43 10.50
CA SER A 201 -2.68 -9.73 10.99
C SER A 201 -2.20 -10.63 9.84
N GLY A 202 -1.20 -11.46 10.15
CA GLY A 202 -0.75 -12.57 9.30
C GLY A 202 0.08 -12.21 8.08
N TYR A 203 0.63 -10.99 7.98
CA TYR A 203 1.63 -10.67 6.95
C TYR A 203 3.03 -11.09 7.39
N ASP A 204 3.86 -11.45 6.40
CA ASP A 204 5.29 -11.73 6.57
C ASP A 204 6.08 -10.42 6.70
N THR A 205 6.72 -10.25 7.85
CA THR A 205 7.58 -9.11 8.19
C THR A 205 9.02 -9.56 8.51
N SER A 206 9.40 -10.76 8.08
CA SER A 206 10.73 -11.36 8.31
C SER A 206 11.88 -10.51 7.76
N MET A 207 11.64 -9.79 6.65
CA MET A 207 12.63 -8.89 6.05
C MET A 207 13.02 -7.71 6.95
N LEU A 208 12.17 -7.32 7.92
CA LEU A 208 12.48 -6.23 8.83
C LEU A 208 13.44 -6.70 9.92
N ILE A 209 14.65 -6.15 9.92
CA ILE A 209 15.65 -6.42 10.95
C ILE A 209 15.50 -5.39 12.08
N PRO A 210 15.31 -5.81 13.35
CA PRO A 210 15.10 -4.85 14.43
C PRO A 210 16.36 -4.03 14.71
N ASP A 211 16.32 -2.72 14.48
CA ASP A 211 17.41 -1.77 14.76
C ASP A 211 16.95 -0.60 15.64
N LYS A 212 17.65 -0.37 16.75
CA LYS A 212 17.40 0.74 17.68
C LYS A 212 17.64 2.12 17.04
N LYS A 213 18.61 2.22 16.15
CA LYS A 213 19.14 3.47 15.61
C LYS A 213 18.82 3.64 14.13
N ALA A 214 17.93 2.83 13.57
CA ALA A 214 17.55 2.91 12.16
C ALA A 214 17.25 4.36 11.78
N LYS A 215 17.85 4.79 10.67
CA LYS A 215 17.68 6.10 10.05
C LYS A 215 17.61 5.88 8.55
N VAL A 216 16.98 6.82 7.85
CA VAL A 216 17.03 6.79 6.39
C VAL A 216 18.42 7.23 5.94
N THR A 217 19.10 6.34 5.22
CA THR A 217 20.30 6.66 4.46
C THR A 217 19.85 7.39 3.20
N LEU A 218 20.25 8.66 3.08
CA LEU A 218 20.01 9.50 1.90
C LEU A 218 20.90 9.05 0.74
#